data_AF-A0A3S9ZJG7-F1
#
_entry.id   AF-A0A3S9ZJG7-F1
#
_cell.length_a   1.000
_cell.length_b   1.000
_cell.length_c   1.000
_cell.angle_alpha   90.00
_cell.angle_beta   90.00
_cell.angle_gamma   90.00
#
_symmetry.space_group_name_H-M   'P 1'
#
loop_
_entity.id
_entity.type
_entity.pdbx_description
1 polymer ?
#
loop_
_entity_poly.entity_id
_entity_poly.type
_entity_poly.pdbx_seq_one_letter_code
_entity_poly.pdbx_strand_id
1 'polypeptide(L)'
;MHGTIDGFSYGLVTPLVAYLMACLGGALGLRCTTRSLLVSHSRRPAWLALGSAAIGSGIWTMHFIAMMGFSVDQAPIHYDRPMTFASLGVAVVMVGVGIFIVGYRGATGTALFTGGTITGLGIASMHYLGMAGMQLNGTLEYNTVLVACSVVIAMAAATAALWAAGQVRGFLWSVGASLVMGLAVTGMHYTGMASLSVHVHTTGAPVVGDAPTGLVAPMLIGPLAFLLLAGVVVVLDPMMIMGGPAQAPVEQKPGVPAHPAVRHATAHPSPPHPRRHQDRRGVRTPQNR
;
A
#
# COMPACT_ATOMS: atom_id res chain seq x y z
N MET A 1 7.55 -3.48 -41.50
CA MET A 1 8.57 -2.56 -40.94
C MET A 1 8.32 -2.50 -39.44
N HIS A 2 9.35 -2.77 -38.62
CA HIS A 2 9.22 -2.66 -37.17
C HIS A 2 8.97 -1.20 -36.82
N GLY A 3 7.81 -0.90 -36.25
CA GLY A 3 7.57 0.43 -35.67
C GLY A 3 8.56 0.62 -34.53
N THR A 4 9.46 1.58 -34.66
CA THR A 4 10.36 1.98 -33.58
C THR A 4 9.48 2.39 -32.41
N ILE A 5 9.52 1.61 -31.32
CA ILE A 5 8.83 1.97 -30.08
C ILE A 5 9.65 3.10 -29.47
N ASP A 6 9.31 4.35 -29.80
CA ASP A 6 9.80 5.51 -29.06
C ASP A 6 9.05 5.56 -27.72
N GLY A 7 9.48 4.70 -26.79
CA GLY A 7 8.91 4.56 -25.44
C GLY A 7 9.12 5.78 -24.53
N PHE A 8 9.43 6.95 -25.09
CA PHE A 8 9.90 8.14 -24.40
C PHE A 8 9.48 9.45 -25.10
N SER A 9 8.24 9.59 -25.57
CA SER A 9 7.76 10.87 -26.17
C SER A 9 7.96 12.10 -25.25
N TYR A 10 8.03 11.90 -23.93
CA TYR A 10 8.36 12.91 -22.90
C TYR A 10 9.64 12.60 -22.10
N GLY A 11 10.50 11.69 -22.57
CA GLY A 11 11.70 11.25 -21.85
C GLY A 11 11.42 10.42 -20.59
N LEU A 12 12.40 10.33 -19.68
CA LEU A 12 12.30 9.59 -18.40
C LEU A 12 11.24 10.15 -17.42
N VAL A 13 10.63 11.29 -17.74
CA VAL A 13 9.70 12.00 -16.84
C VAL A 13 8.41 11.21 -16.64
N THR A 14 7.81 10.66 -17.70
CA THR A 14 6.56 9.88 -17.61
C THR A 14 6.74 8.60 -16.77
N PRO A 15 7.78 7.76 -17.00
CA PRO A 15 8.13 6.64 -16.12
C PRO A 15 8.35 7.05 -14.67
N LEU A 16 9.02 8.17 -14.44
CA LEU A 16 9.32 8.66 -13.10
C LEU A 16 8.06 9.10 -12.37
N VAL A 17 7.18 9.87 -13.02
CA VAL A 17 5.90 10.29 -12.46
C VAL A 17 5.01 9.08 -12.19
N ALA A 18 4.96 8.12 -13.12
CA ALA A 18 4.25 6.86 -12.94
C ALA A 18 4.76 6.12 -11.69
N TYR A 19 6.08 5.96 -11.55
CA TYR A 19 6.70 5.37 -10.37
C TYR A 19 6.36 6.11 -9.07
N LEU A 20 6.44 7.44 -9.06
CA LEU A 20 6.08 8.26 -7.90
C LEU A 20 4.61 8.07 -7.50
N MET A 21 3.70 7.95 -8.47
CA MET A 21 2.29 7.71 -8.22
C MET A 21 2.03 6.31 -7.63
N ALA A 22 2.73 5.29 -8.11
CA ALA A 22 2.68 3.96 -7.48
C ALA A 22 3.24 3.99 -6.05
N CYS A 23 4.35 4.70 -5.82
CA CYS A 23 4.90 4.90 -4.48
C CYS A 23 3.91 5.61 -3.56
N LEU A 24 3.24 6.67 -4.05
CA LEU A 24 2.25 7.42 -3.29
C LEU A 24 1.07 6.52 -2.90
N GLY A 25 0.47 5.80 -3.86
CA GLY A 25 -0.63 4.87 -3.59
C GLY A 25 -0.22 3.76 -2.60
N GLY A 26 0.98 3.20 -2.76
CA GLY A 26 1.54 2.21 -1.85
C GLY A 26 1.75 2.77 -0.44
N ALA A 27 2.35 3.95 -0.29
CA ALA A 27 2.58 4.59 1.00
C ALA A 27 1.28 4.88 1.75
N LEU A 28 0.29 5.44 1.05
CA LEU A 28 -1.04 5.71 1.62
C LEU A 28 -1.76 4.42 1.99
N GLY A 29 -1.72 3.43 1.12
CA GLY A 29 -2.25 2.11 1.35
C GLY A 29 -1.70 1.41 2.58
N LEU A 30 -0.38 1.35 2.70
CA LEU A 30 0.30 0.74 3.84
C LEU A 30 -0.05 1.45 5.13
N ARG A 31 -0.16 2.78 5.12
CA ARG A 31 -0.54 3.56 6.31
C ARG A 31 -1.99 3.35 6.72
N CYS A 32 -2.91 3.37 5.77
CA CYS A 32 -4.31 3.07 6.04
C CYS A 32 -4.47 1.63 6.58
N THR A 33 -3.74 0.68 6.01
CA THR A 33 -3.78 -0.73 6.43
C THR A 33 -3.18 -0.92 7.82
N THR A 34 -1.97 -0.43 8.08
CA THR A 34 -1.34 -0.47 9.42
C THR A 34 -2.20 0.21 10.47
N ARG A 35 -2.81 1.35 10.13
CA ARG A 35 -3.73 2.05 11.03
C ARG A 35 -4.99 1.25 11.34
N SER A 36 -5.55 0.54 10.36
CA SER A 36 -6.73 -0.30 10.60
C SER A 36 -6.47 -1.36 11.68
N LEU A 37 -5.21 -1.78 11.86
CA LEU A 37 -4.80 -2.74 12.89
C LEU A 37 -4.68 -2.10 14.29
N LEU A 38 -4.57 -0.77 14.38
CA LEU A 38 -4.41 -0.02 15.64
C LEU A 38 -5.72 0.61 16.14
N VAL A 39 -6.72 0.78 15.28
CA VAL A 39 -7.99 1.45 15.59
C VAL A 39 -9.06 0.43 16.01
N SER A 40 -10.07 0.87 16.77
CA SER A 40 -11.20 0.05 17.20
C SER A 40 -11.95 -0.64 16.05
N HIS A 41 -12.57 -1.78 16.35
CA HIS A 41 -13.19 -2.70 15.39
C HIS A 41 -14.25 -2.04 14.47
N SER A 42 -14.87 -0.94 14.92
CA SER A 42 -15.90 -0.21 14.16
C SER A 42 -15.32 0.66 13.03
N ARG A 43 -14.12 1.21 13.18
CA ARG A 43 -13.49 2.07 12.15
C ARG A 43 -12.47 1.32 11.27
N ARG A 44 -12.08 0.11 11.68
CA ARG A 44 -11.21 -0.79 10.89
C ARG A 44 -11.64 -0.97 9.42
N PRO A 45 -12.91 -1.29 9.09
CA PRO A 45 -13.30 -1.49 7.69
C PRO A 45 -13.19 -0.20 6.86
N ALA A 46 -13.46 0.98 7.45
CA ALA A 46 -13.31 2.25 6.75
C ALA A 46 -11.85 2.54 6.37
N TRP A 47 -10.91 2.23 7.26
CA TRP A 47 -9.47 2.37 6.98
C TRP A 47 -8.97 1.37 5.94
N LEU A 48 -9.44 0.12 6.00
CA LEU A 48 -9.12 -0.90 4.99
C LEU A 48 -9.66 -0.51 3.60
N ALA A 49 -10.89 0.00 3.55
CA ALA A 49 -11.50 0.48 2.31
C ALA A 49 -10.78 1.70 1.73
N LEU A 50 -10.37 2.65 2.59
CA LEU A 50 -9.56 3.80 2.17
C LEU A 50 -8.19 3.35 1.64
N GLY A 51 -7.55 2.38 2.32
CA GLY A 51 -6.27 1.81 1.89
C GLY A 51 -6.35 1.08 0.56
N SER A 52 -7.40 0.29 0.33
CA SER A 52 -7.61 -0.41 -0.93
C SER A 52 -7.93 0.54 -2.08
N ALA A 53 -8.75 1.56 -1.83
CA ALA A 53 -9.02 2.61 -2.80
C ALA A 53 -7.74 3.39 -3.16
N ALA A 54 -6.89 3.70 -2.18
CA ALA A 54 -5.63 4.40 -2.42
C ALA A 54 -4.63 3.55 -3.23
N ILE A 55 -4.45 2.27 -2.88
CA ILE A 55 -3.56 1.37 -3.63
C ILE A 55 -4.10 1.15 -5.04
N GLY A 56 -5.38 0.81 -5.17
CA GLY A 56 -6.02 0.58 -6.47
C GLY A 56 -5.93 1.81 -7.38
N SER A 57 -6.24 3.00 -6.85
CA SER A 57 -6.13 4.25 -7.59
C SER A 57 -4.69 4.57 -7.97
N GLY A 58 -3.72 4.40 -7.05
CA GLY A 58 -2.31 4.68 -7.34
C GLY A 58 -1.71 3.77 -8.41
N ILE A 59 -2.02 2.48 -8.37
CA ILE A 59 -1.57 1.51 -9.38
C ILE A 59 -2.25 1.80 -10.72
N TRP A 60 -3.56 2.08 -10.73
CA TRP A 60 -4.29 2.43 -11.95
C TRP A 60 -3.75 3.73 -12.57
N THR A 61 -3.54 4.77 -11.77
CA THR A 61 -2.97 6.04 -12.25
C THR A 61 -1.54 5.84 -12.76
N MET A 62 -0.71 5.04 -12.08
CA MET A 62 0.62 4.68 -12.58
C MET A 62 0.53 4.01 -13.97
N HIS A 63 -0.35 3.03 -14.11
CA HIS A 63 -0.51 2.29 -15.36
C HIS A 63 -0.86 3.21 -16.53
N PHE A 64 -1.87 4.06 -16.38
CA PHE A 64 -2.29 4.97 -17.45
C PHE A 64 -1.28 6.10 -17.72
N ILE A 65 -0.58 6.61 -16.70
CA ILE A 65 0.52 7.56 -16.89
C ILE A 65 1.67 6.93 -17.68
N ALA A 66 2.03 5.69 -17.36
CA ALA A 66 3.06 4.96 -18.08
C ALA A 66 2.63 4.70 -19.54
N MET A 67 1.37 4.33 -19.79
CA MET A 67 0.86 4.14 -21.15
C MET A 67 0.78 5.43 -21.96
N MET A 68 0.50 6.59 -21.35
CA MET A 68 0.61 7.88 -22.05
C MET A 68 2.05 8.20 -22.49
N GLY A 69 3.05 7.66 -21.79
CA GLY A 69 4.45 7.77 -22.18
C GLY A 69 4.81 6.93 -23.42
N PHE A 70 4.02 5.89 -23.71
CA PHE A 70 4.12 5.08 -24.92
C PHE A 70 3.31 5.71 -26.05
N SER A 71 3.97 6.52 -26.89
CA SER A 71 3.41 6.98 -28.16
C SER A 71 3.82 6.03 -29.27
N VAL A 72 2.86 5.56 -30.07
CA VAL A 72 3.16 4.93 -31.36
C VAL A 72 2.93 5.98 -32.44
N ASP A 73 3.98 6.40 -33.13
CA ASP A 73 4.02 7.50 -34.11
C ASP A 73 3.07 7.37 -35.34
N GLN A 74 2.18 6.39 -35.37
CA GLN A 74 1.41 6.01 -36.56
C GLN A 74 -0.07 5.71 -36.31
N ALA A 75 -0.59 5.77 -35.08
CA ALA A 75 -2.02 5.59 -34.85
C ALA A 75 -2.53 6.32 -33.59
N PRO A 76 -3.65 7.07 -33.67
CA PRO A 76 -4.32 7.60 -32.48
C PRO A 76 -4.83 6.43 -31.63
N ILE A 77 -4.37 6.35 -30.38
CA ILE A 77 -4.83 5.35 -29.42
C ILE A 77 -6.13 5.86 -28.81
N HIS A 78 -7.24 5.19 -29.11
CA HIS A 78 -8.52 5.46 -28.47
C HIS A 78 -8.68 4.60 -27.23
N TYR A 79 -9.16 5.20 -26.14
CA TYR A 79 -9.43 4.50 -24.88
C TYR A 79 -10.92 4.37 -24.65
N ASP A 80 -11.38 3.14 -24.47
CA ASP A 80 -12.78 2.91 -24.10
C ASP A 80 -13.01 3.26 -22.63
N ARG A 81 -13.88 4.26 -22.38
CA ARG A 81 -14.14 4.81 -21.03
C ARG A 81 -14.69 3.76 -20.07
N PRO A 82 -15.75 3.00 -20.39
CA PRO A 82 -16.26 1.92 -19.53
C PRO A 82 -15.19 0.88 -19.18
N MET A 83 -14.35 0.46 -20.13
CA MET A 83 -13.32 -0.54 -19.89
C MET A 83 -12.21 0.01 -18.97
N THR A 84 -11.85 1.27 -19.19
CA THR A 84 -10.90 2.02 -18.37
C THR A 84 -11.38 2.15 -16.91
N PHE A 85 -12.64 2.54 -16.69
CA PHE A 85 -13.21 2.61 -15.33
C PHE A 85 -13.48 1.22 -14.72
N ALA A 86 -13.81 0.22 -15.55
CA ALA A 86 -13.94 -1.16 -15.08
C ALA A 86 -12.60 -1.68 -14.54
N SER A 87 -11.47 -1.34 -15.19
CA SER A 87 -10.13 -1.70 -14.71
C SER A 87 -9.83 -1.09 -13.33
N LEU A 88 -10.23 0.17 -13.09
CA LEU A 88 -10.12 0.82 -11.78
C LEU A 88 -10.98 0.09 -10.74
N GLY A 89 -12.22 -0.23 -11.07
CA GLY A 89 -13.13 -0.98 -10.19
C GLY A 89 -12.56 -2.35 -9.81
N VAL A 90 -12.07 -3.11 -10.78
CA VAL A 90 -11.42 -4.42 -10.55
C VAL A 90 -10.21 -4.27 -9.62
N ALA A 91 -9.35 -3.28 -9.85
CA ALA A 91 -8.20 -3.03 -8.98
C ALA A 91 -8.64 -2.76 -7.53
N VAL A 92 -9.56 -1.82 -7.32
CA VAL A 92 -10.00 -1.44 -5.96
C VAL A 92 -10.67 -2.61 -5.24
N VAL A 93 -11.51 -3.39 -5.93
CA VAL A 93 -12.21 -4.53 -5.34
C VAL A 93 -11.24 -5.65 -5.00
N MET A 94 -10.39 -6.06 -5.93
CA MET A 94 -9.48 -7.20 -5.72
C MET A 94 -8.39 -6.89 -4.68
N VAL A 95 -7.82 -5.68 -4.74
CA VAL A 95 -6.90 -5.19 -3.70
C VAL A 95 -7.62 -5.10 -2.36
N GLY A 96 -8.88 -4.64 -2.36
CA GLY A 96 -9.75 -4.62 -1.19
C GLY A 96 -9.91 -5.99 -0.56
N VAL A 97 -10.29 -7.00 -1.34
CA VAL A 97 -10.44 -8.38 -0.84
C VAL A 97 -9.15 -8.86 -0.18
N GLY A 98 -7.99 -8.67 -0.81
CA GLY A 98 -6.72 -9.11 -0.23
C GLY A 98 -6.33 -8.37 1.05
N ILE A 99 -6.51 -7.05 1.08
CA ILE A 99 -6.27 -6.21 2.27
C ILE A 99 -7.25 -6.55 3.40
N PHE A 100 -8.52 -6.85 3.11
CA PHE A 100 -9.48 -7.27 4.12
C PHE A 100 -9.13 -8.66 4.68
N ILE A 101 -8.71 -9.61 3.84
CA ILE A 101 -8.27 -10.94 4.31
C ILE A 101 -7.12 -10.80 5.31
N VAL A 102 -6.06 -10.09 4.93
CA VAL A 102 -4.89 -9.85 5.79
C VAL A 102 -5.24 -8.95 6.98
N GLY A 103 -6.09 -7.96 6.72
CA GLY A 103 -6.59 -7.01 7.70
C GLY A 103 -7.30 -7.71 8.85
N TYR A 104 -8.13 -8.73 8.61
CA TYR A 104 -8.87 -9.45 9.65
C TYR A 104 -8.17 -10.72 10.18
N ARG A 105 -7.47 -11.46 9.33
CA ARG A 105 -6.84 -12.75 9.69
C ARG A 105 -5.36 -12.65 10.05
N GLY A 106 -4.75 -11.48 9.85
CA GLY A 106 -3.33 -11.23 10.10
C GLY A 106 -2.47 -11.45 8.84
N ALA A 107 -1.27 -10.87 8.86
CA ALA A 107 -0.30 -10.89 7.76
C ALA A 107 0.63 -12.12 7.78
N THR A 108 0.13 -13.30 8.16
CA THR A 108 0.93 -14.53 8.27
C THR A 108 0.26 -15.72 7.59
N GLY A 109 1.09 -16.66 7.11
CA GLY A 109 0.68 -17.97 6.59
C GLY A 109 -0.30 -17.88 5.41
N THR A 110 -1.43 -18.58 5.54
CA THR A 110 -2.42 -18.76 4.47
C THR A 110 -3.16 -17.46 4.11
N ALA A 111 -3.40 -16.58 5.07
CA ALA A 111 -4.08 -15.30 4.84
C ALA A 111 -3.22 -14.36 3.98
N LEU A 112 -1.91 -14.35 4.22
CA LEU A 112 -0.96 -13.57 3.42
C LEU A 112 -0.86 -14.11 1.99
N PHE A 113 -0.75 -15.43 1.84
CA PHE A 113 -0.67 -16.05 0.51
C PHE A 113 -1.95 -15.81 -0.29
N THR A 114 -3.12 -16.13 0.28
CA THR A 114 -4.41 -15.93 -0.40
C THR A 114 -4.70 -14.46 -0.70
N GLY A 115 -4.46 -13.57 0.26
CA GLY A 115 -4.62 -12.12 0.05
C GLY A 115 -3.65 -11.56 -1.00
N GLY A 116 -2.40 -12.03 -0.99
CA GLY A 116 -1.36 -11.64 -1.95
C GLY A 116 -1.65 -12.12 -3.36
N THR A 117 -2.09 -13.38 -3.51
CA THR A 117 -2.51 -13.93 -4.81
C THR A 117 -3.71 -13.18 -5.38
N ILE A 118 -4.75 -12.95 -4.57
CA ILE A 118 -5.95 -12.22 -5.03
C ILE A 118 -5.59 -10.78 -5.43
N THR A 119 -4.81 -10.10 -4.60
CA THR A 119 -4.36 -8.73 -4.88
C THR A 119 -3.51 -8.68 -6.15
N GLY A 120 -2.54 -9.59 -6.31
CA GLY A 120 -1.69 -9.66 -7.49
C GLY A 120 -2.44 -9.98 -8.78
N LEU A 121 -3.38 -10.93 -8.71
CA LEU A 121 -4.29 -11.22 -9.83
C LEU A 121 -5.17 -10.01 -10.17
N GLY A 122 -5.59 -9.23 -9.17
CA GLY A 122 -6.30 -7.97 -9.37
C GLY A 122 -5.46 -6.92 -10.10
N ILE A 123 -4.21 -6.74 -9.70
CA ILE A 123 -3.27 -5.81 -10.34
C ILE A 123 -3.01 -6.26 -11.79
N ALA A 124 -2.75 -7.55 -12.02
CA ALA A 124 -2.55 -8.08 -13.36
C ALA A 124 -3.82 -7.95 -14.23
N SER A 125 -4.99 -8.27 -13.67
CA SER A 125 -6.29 -8.10 -14.35
C SER A 125 -6.52 -6.64 -14.74
N MET A 126 -6.25 -5.69 -13.83
CA MET A 126 -6.38 -4.25 -14.15
C MET A 126 -5.43 -3.85 -15.28
N HIS A 127 -4.18 -4.32 -15.23
CA HIS A 127 -3.20 -4.04 -16.27
C HIS A 127 -3.66 -4.54 -17.65
N TYR A 128 -4.06 -5.82 -17.75
CA TYR A 128 -4.51 -6.38 -19.03
C TYR A 128 -5.88 -5.87 -19.49
N LEU A 129 -6.77 -5.52 -18.56
CA LEU A 129 -8.05 -4.90 -18.91
C LEU A 129 -7.86 -3.45 -19.38
N GLY A 130 -6.91 -2.72 -18.81
CA GLY A 130 -6.48 -1.41 -19.29
C GLY A 130 -5.88 -1.47 -20.70
N MET A 131 -5.02 -2.47 -20.95
CA MET A 131 -4.48 -2.77 -22.29
C MET A 131 -5.56 -3.16 -23.29
N ALA A 132 -6.52 -4.00 -22.90
CA ALA A 132 -7.63 -4.42 -23.76
C ALA A 132 -8.59 -3.27 -24.10
N GLY A 133 -8.65 -2.24 -23.26
CA GLY A 133 -9.38 -0.99 -23.54
C GLY A 133 -8.69 -0.08 -24.55
N MET A 134 -7.45 -0.37 -24.95
CA MET A 134 -6.73 0.36 -26.00
C MET A 134 -7.18 -0.13 -27.38
N GLN A 135 -7.72 0.79 -28.17
CA GLN A 135 -8.03 0.57 -29.57
C GLN A 135 -6.94 1.21 -30.41
N LEU A 136 -6.20 0.37 -31.14
CA LEU A 136 -5.17 0.77 -32.09
C LEU A 136 -5.38 0.02 -33.41
N ASN A 137 -5.07 0.68 -34.53
CA ASN A 137 -5.18 0.10 -35.88
C ASN A 137 -4.03 -0.90 -36.14
N GLY A 138 -4.05 -2.04 -35.45
CA GLY A 138 -3.04 -3.08 -35.53
C GLY A 138 -3.39 -4.30 -34.68
N THR A 139 -2.66 -5.40 -34.87
CA THR A 139 -2.82 -6.61 -34.08
C THR A 139 -1.80 -6.62 -32.94
N LEU A 140 -2.30 -6.74 -31.71
CA LEU A 140 -1.47 -6.94 -30.51
C LEU A 140 -1.23 -8.43 -30.31
N GLU A 141 0.01 -8.88 -30.50
CA GLU A 141 0.42 -10.23 -30.13
C GLU A 141 1.08 -10.21 -28.75
N TYR A 142 0.70 -11.17 -27.91
CA TYR A 142 1.21 -11.31 -26.55
C TYR A 142 2.07 -12.56 -26.44
N ASN A 143 3.28 -12.41 -25.91
CA ASN A 143 4.07 -13.57 -25.51
C ASN A 143 3.55 -14.12 -24.17
N THR A 144 2.93 -15.30 -24.19
CA THR A 144 2.33 -15.95 -23.02
C THR A 144 3.31 -16.14 -21.86
N VAL A 145 4.61 -16.36 -22.14
CA VAL A 145 5.63 -16.54 -21.11
C VAL A 145 5.88 -15.23 -20.36
N LEU A 146 6.03 -14.11 -21.08
CA LEU A 146 6.24 -12.80 -20.46
C LEU A 146 4.98 -12.31 -19.71
N VAL A 147 3.79 -12.66 -20.22
CA VAL A 147 2.53 -12.43 -19.51
C VAL A 147 2.49 -13.23 -18.20
N ALA A 148 2.84 -14.53 -18.23
CA ALA A 148 2.90 -15.33 -17.00
C ALA A 148 3.94 -14.77 -16.01
N CYS A 149 5.11 -14.33 -16.50
CA CYS A 149 6.13 -13.68 -15.67
C CYS A 149 5.59 -12.39 -15.02
N SER A 150 4.90 -11.53 -15.75
CA SER A 150 4.32 -10.30 -15.19
C SER A 150 3.30 -10.62 -14.08
N VAL A 151 2.45 -11.63 -14.27
CA VAL A 151 1.46 -12.08 -13.27
C VAL A 151 2.17 -12.61 -12.02
N VAL A 152 3.23 -13.38 -12.16
CA VAL A 152 4.04 -13.87 -11.04
C VAL A 152 4.69 -12.71 -10.27
N ILE A 153 5.25 -11.72 -10.99
CA ILE A 153 5.79 -10.51 -10.38
C ILE A 153 4.69 -9.75 -9.63
N ALA A 154 3.48 -9.63 -10.19
CA ALA A 154 2.34 -8.97 -9.54
C ALA A 154 1.97 -9.68 -8.22
N MET A 155 1.88 -11.01 -8.22
CA MET A 155 1.58 -11.80 -7.02
C MET A 155 2.67 -11.68 -5.97
N ALA A 156 3.94 -11.73 -6.36
CA ALA A 156 5.07 -11.56 -5.45
C ALA A 156 5.08 -10.15 -4.85
N ALA A 157 4.90 -9.11 -5.67
CA ALA A 157 4.83 -7.72 -5.25
C ALA A 157 3.68 -7.46 -4.29
N ALA A 158 2.48 -7.97 -4.60
CA ALA A 158 1.30 -7.85 -3.75
C ALA A 158 1.46 -8.59 -2.41
N THR A 159 2.06 -9.79 -2.43
CA THR A 159 2.34 -10.54 -1.20
C THR A 159 3.36 -9.80 -0.33
N ALA A 160 4.45 -9.29 -0.93
CA ALA A 160 5.44 -8.49 -0.21
C ALA A 160 4.83 -7.21 0.37
N ALA A 161 3.93 -6.56 -0.37
CA ALA A 161 3.21 -5.36 0.08
C ALA A 161 2.34 -5.63 1.31
N LEU A 162 1.54 -6.70 1.28
CA LEU A 162 0.68 -7.10 2.40
C LEU A 162 1.50 -7.55 3.61
N TRP A 163 2.62 -8.24 3.38
CA TRP A 163 3.55 -8.62 4.44
C TRP A 163 4.17 -7.38 5.09
N ALA A 164 4.64 -6.43 4.27
CA ALA A 164 5.16 -5.16 4.75
C ALA A 164 4.10 -4.36 5.52
N ALA A 165 2.84 -4.34 5.07
CA ALA A 165 1.75 -3.69 5.80
C ALA A 165 1.51 -4.30 7.20
N GLY A 166 1.86 -5.58 7.42
CA GLY A 166 1.80 -6.22 8.73
C GLY A 166 3.04 -5.97 9.61
N GLN A 167 4.20 -5.70 9.02
CA GLN A 167 5.49 -5.61 9.74
C GLN A 167 6.03 -4.18 9.90
N VAL A 168 5.63 -3.26 9.02
CA VAL A 168 6.16 -1.89 8.99
C VAL A 168 5.72 -1.14 10.24
N ARG A 169 6.71 -0.75 11.04
CA ARG A 169 6.56 0.14 12.19
C ARG A 169 7.35 1.42 11.93
N GLY A 170 6.66 2.55 11.79
CA GLY A 170 7.26 3.87 11.65
C GLY A 170 7.34 4.41 10.23
N PHE A 171 7.58 5.72 10.13
CA PHE A 171 7.53 6.50 8.89
C PHE A 171 8.57 6.06 7.86
N LEU A 172 9.84 5.90 8.26
CA LEU A 172 10.95 5.56 7.36
C LEU A 172 10.77 4.18 6.71
N TRP A 173 10.33 3.19 7.48
CA TRP A 173 10.03 1.85 6.96
C TRP A 173 8.86 1.85 5.98
N SER A 174 7.84 2.67 6.22
CA SER A 174 6.72 2.85 5.29
C SER A 174 7.16 3.46 3.96
N VAL A 175 8.08 4.44 4.00
CA VAL A 175 8.66 5.04 2.78
C VAL A 175 9.51 4.02 2.03
N GLY A 176 10.38 3.28 2.72
CA GLY A 176 11.19 2.24 2.10
C GLY A 176 10.33 1.15 1.42
N ALA A 177 9.31 0.65 2.13
CA ALA A 177 8.39 -0.34 1.60
C ALA A 177 7.60 0.18 0.39
N SER A 178 7.15 1.44 0.40
CA SER A 178 6.42 2.03 -0.72
C SER A 178 7.29 2.21 -1.97
N LEU A 179 8.58 2.53 -1.81
CA LEU A 179 9.53 2.64 -2.92
C LEU A 179 9.76 1.27 -3.58
N VAL A 180 10.00 0.24 -2.76
CA VAL A 180 10.17 -1.13 -3.26
C VAL A 180 8.91 -1.64 -3.95
N MET A 181 7.73 -1.36 -3.38
CA MET A 181 6.46 -1.67 -4.03
C MET A 181 6.29 -0.93 -5.35
N GLY A 182 6.57 0.38 -5.37
CA GLY A 182 6.52 1.18 -6.58
C GLY A 182 7.37 0.55 -7.68
N LEU A 183 8.58 0.10 -7.34
CA LEU A 183 9.53 -0.50 -8.28
C LEU A 183 9.02 -1.86 -8.79
N ALA A 184 8.43 -2.67 -7.91
CA ALA A 184 7.89 -3.96 -8.29
C ALA A 184 6.66 -3.83 -9.21
N VAL A 185 5.76 -2.88 -8.92
CA VAL A 185 4.56 -2.65 -9.73
C VAL A 185 4.92 -2.02 -11.07
N THR A 186 5.85 -1.04 -11.11
CA THR A 186 6.34 -0.51 -12.39
C THR A 186 7.09 -1.58 -13.18
N GLY A 187 7.90 -2.41 -12.53
CA GLY A 187 8.58 -3.54 -13.15
C GLY A 187 7.60 -4.53 -13.78
N MET A 188 6.50 -4.86 -13.10
CA MET A 188 5.43 -5.69 -13.68
C MET A 188 4.82 -5.03 -14.91
N HIS A 189 4.52 -3.73 -14.83
CA HIS A 189 3.94 -2.98 -15.93
C HIS A 189 4.85 -3.00 -17.17
N TYR A 190 6.14 -2.71 -17.02
CA TYR A 190 7.09 -2.76 -18.14
C TYR A 190 7.34 -4.18 -18.65
N THR A 191 7.30 -5.19 -17.78
CA THR A 191 7.39 -6.60 -18.21
C THR A 191 6.15 -7.00 -19.03
N GLY A 192 4.97 -6.53 -18.62
CA GLY A 192 3.73 -6.69 -19.38
C GLY A 192 3.78 -5.98 -20.73
N MET A 193 4.30 -4.75 -20.77
CA MET A 193 4.51 -4.01 -22.02
C MET A 193 5.54 -4.70 -22.93
N ALA A 194 6.62 -5.24 -22.39
CA ALA A 194 7.62 -5.99 -23.15
C ALA A 194 7.07 -7.29 -23.76
N SER A 195 5.94 -7.79 -23.25
CA SER A 195 5.25 -8.95 -23.84
C SER A 195 4.51 -8.64 -25.14
N LEU A 196 4.30 -7.35 -25.44
CA LEU A 196 3.55 -6.88 -26.60
C LEU A 196 4.44 -6.80 -27.84
N SER A 197 3.99 -7.43 -28.92
CA SER A 197 4.49 -7.18 -30.26
C SER A 197 3.37 -6.51 -31.07
N VAL A 198 3.61 -5.29 -31.53
CA VAL A 198 2.62 -4.51 -32.30
C VAL A 198 2.89 -4.66 -33.79
N HIS A 199 1.99 -5.32 -34.50
CA HIS A 199 2.00 -5.35 -35.96
C HIS A 199 1.00 -4.32 -36.51
N VAL A 200 1.51 -3.17 -36.96
CA VAL A 200 0.71 -2.09 -37.55
C VAL A 200 0.45 -2.43 -39.03
N HIS A 201 -0.81 -2.49 -39.44
CA HIS A 201 -1.18 -2.67 -40.85
C HIS A 201 -1.21 -1.29 -41.53
N THR A 202 -0.18 -0.97 -42.32
CA THR A 202 -0.11 0.28 -43.11
C THR A 202 -1.00 0.17 -44.34
N THR A 203 -2.30 0.42 -44.19
CA THR A 203 -3.20 0.67 -45.33
C THR A 203 -3.81 2.05 -45.22
N GLY A 204 -3.20 3.01 -45.94
CA GLY A 204 -3.88 4.17 -46.53
C GLY A 204 -4.35 5.29 -45.59
N ALA A 205 -3.78 6.48 -45.84
CA ALA A 205 -4.16 7.82 -45.34
C ALA A 205 -3.79 8.16 -43.88
N PRO A 206 -3.17 9.33 -43.63
CA PRO A 206 -2.94 9.83 -42.27
C PRO A 206 -4.29 10.21 -41.66
N VAL A 207 -4.81 9.34 -40.79
CA VAL A 207 -5.96 9.69 -39.95
C VAL A 207 -5.45 10.64 -38.88
N VAL A 208 -5.77 11.93 -39.03
CA VAL A 208 -5.62 12.94 -37.99
C VAL A 208 -6.61 12.58 -36.88
N GLY A 209 -6.18 11.73 -35.94
CA GLY A 209 -6.90 11.51 -34.68
C GLY A 209 -6.37 12.45 -33.61
N ASP A 210 -7.28 12.93 -32.76
CA ASP A 210 -6.93 13.71 -31.58
C ASP A 210 -5.80 13.04 -30.79
N ALA A 211 -4.87 13.85 -30.29
CA ALA A 211 -3.73 13.35 -29.53
C ALA A 211 -4.23 12.43 -28.38
N PRO A 212 -3.63 11.24 -28.16
CA PRO A 212 -4.05 10.29 -27.11
C PRO A 212 -4.14 10.93 -25.71
N THR A 213 -3.36 11.99 -25.49
CA THR A 213 -3.33 12.83 -24.29
C THR A 213 -4.64 13.58 -24.02
N GLY A 214 -5.41 13.94 -25.05
CA GLY A 214 -6.61 14.77 -24.91
C GLY A 214 -7.78 14.11 -24.17
N LEU A 215 -7.90 12.78 -24.24
CA LEU A 215 -9.02 12.05 -23.62
C LEU A 215 -8.65 11.39 -22.29
N VAL A 216 -7.40 10.97 -22.12
CA VAL A 216 -6.93 10.27 -20.90
C VAL A 216 -6.60 11.23 -19.77
N ALA A 217 -6.02 12.41 -20.08
CA ALA A 217 -5.62 13.38 -19.06
C ALA A 217 -6.78 13.84 -18.13
N PRO A 218 -8.00 14.13 -18.63
CA PRO A 218 -9.14 14.45 -17.77
C PRO A 218 -9.58 13.29 -16.88
N MET A 219 -9.47 12.04 -17.36
CA MET A 219 -9.88 10.85 -16.61
C MET A 219 -8.97 10.58 -15.40
N LEU A 220 -7.71 11.02 -15.46
CA LEU A 220 -6.75 10.90 -14.37
C LEU A 220 -7.01 11.90 -13.22
N ILE A 221 -7.72 13.00 -13.48
CA ILE A 221 -7.96 14.07 -12.50
C ILE A 221 -8.67 13.52 -11.26
N GLY A 222 -9.70 12.69 -11.43
CA GLY A 222 -10.48 12.14 -10.32
C GLY A 222 -9.63 11.30 -9.36
N PRO A 223 -8.98 10.22 -9.84
CA PRO A 223 -8.11 9.38 -9.01
C PRO A 223 -6.91 10.12 -8.44
N LEU A 224 -6.31 11.07 -9.17
CA LEU A 224 -5.24 11.92 -8.66
C LEU A 224 -5.73 12.81 -7.51
N ALA A 225 -6.85 13.50 -7.68
CA ALA A 225 -7.45 14.33 -6.63
C ALA A 225 -7.80 13.49 -5.39
N PHE A 226 -8.33 12.27 -5.60
CA PHE A 226 -8.59 11.33 -4.52
C PHE A 226 -7.30 10.93 -3.77
N LEU A 227 -6.22 10.60 -4.47
CA LEU A 227 -4.93 10.26 -3.85
C LEU A 227 -4.35 11.43 -3.05
N LEU A 228 -4.42 12.64 -3.59
CA LEU A 228 -3.98 13.85 -2.89
C LEU A 228 -4.82 14.10 -1.64
N LEU A 229 -6.15 13.99 -1.73
CA LEU A 229 -7.06 14.15 -0.59
C LEU A 229 -6.82 13.07 0.47
N ALA A 230 -6.70 11.81 0.07
CA ALA A 230 -6.36 10.70 0.97
C ALA A 230 -4.99 10.93 1.63
N GLY A 231 -4.03 11.47 0.87
CA GLY A 231 -2.72 11.88 1.39
C GLY A 231 -2.83 12.96 2.45
N VAL A 232 -3.60 14.01 2.19
CA VAL A 232 -3.87 15.07 3.18
C VAL A 232 -4.52 14.48 4.44
N VAL A 233 -5.54 13.62 4.30
CA VAL A 233 -6.20 12.96 5.44
C VAL A 233 -5.23 12.09 6.25
N VAL A 234 -4.33 11.37 5.60
CA VAL A 234 -3.33 10.52 6.26
C VAL A 234 -2.21 11.34 6.92
N VAL A 235 -1.81 12.47 6.31
CA VAL A 235 -0.74 13.34 6.81
C VAL A 235 -1.21 14.24 7.94
N LEU A 236 -2.42 14.80 7.83
CA LEU A 236 -3.06 15.59 8.89
C LEU A 236 -3.52 14.74 10.07
N ASP A 237 -3.40 13.41 9.96
CA ASP A 237 -3.74 12.58 11.09
C ASP A 237 -2.84 12.86 12.29
N PRO A 238 -3.39 13.13 13.48
CA PRO A 238 -2.63 13.56 14.65
C PRO A 238 -1.49 12.61 15.08
N MET A 239 -1.53 11.34 14.67
CA MET A 239 -0.47 10.34 14.93
C MET A 239 0.82 10.59 14.12
N MET A 240 0.79 11.45 13.09
CA MET A 240 2.00 11.94 12.40
C MET A 240 2.77 12.97 13.23
N ILE A 241 2.06 13.73 14.06
CA ILE A 241 2.60 14.86 14.84
C ILE A 241 3.00 14.40 16.24
N MET A 242 2.21 13.50 16.83
CA MET A 242 2.49 12.93 18.13
C MET A 242 3.14 11.57 17.93
N GLY A 243 4.48 11.50 18.04
CA GLY A 243 5.22 10.25 18.24
C GLY A 243 4.89 9.59 19.58
N GLY A 244 3.60 9.39 19.86
CA GLY A 244 3.09 8.83 21.10
C GLY A 244 3.26 7.31 21.11
N PRO A 245 3.76 6.72 22.20
CA PRO A 245 3.94 5.28 22.31
C PRO A 245 2.57 4.60 22.17
N ALA A 246 2.57 3.48 21.43
CA ALA A 246 1.41 2.63 21.23
C ALA A 246 0.78 2.24 22.57
N GLN A 247 -0.28 2.93 22.97
CA GLN A 247 -1.21 2.39 23.96
C GLN A 247 -2.13 1.45 23.20
N ALA A 248 -1.89 0.15 23.37
CA ALA A 248 -2.84 -0.88 22.98
C ALA A 248 -4.22 -0.50 23.54
N PRO A 249 -5.30 -0.52 22.73
CA PRO A 249 -6.63 -0.31 23.24
C PRO A 249 -6.90 -1.40 24.29
N VAL A 250 -7.08 -0.99 25.55
CA VAL A 250 -7.58 -1.90 26.59
C VAL A 250 -8.99 -2.28 26.16
N GLU A 251 -9.14 -3.51 25.67
CA GLU A 251 -10.44 -4.08 25.37
C GLU A 251 -11.22 -4.22 26.68
N GLN A 252 -12.08 -3.24 26.97
CA GLN A 252 -13.03 -3.32 28.07
C GLN A 252 -14.12 -4.34 27.68
N LYS A 253 -13.86 -5.60 28.01
CA LYS A 253 -14.85 -6.66 27.97
C LYS A 253 -15.86 -6.40 29.11
N PRO A 254 -17.16 -6.22 28.83
CA PRO A 254 -18.18 -6.04 29.87
C PRO A 254 -18.21 -7.29 30.76
N GLY A 255 -17.99 -7.13 32.06
CA GLY A 255 -18.11 -8.20 33.06
C GLY A 255 -16.81 -8.68 33.72
N VAL A 256 -15.64 -8.10 33.39
CA VAL A 256 -14.38 -8.38 34.12
C VAL A 256 -14.04 -7.19 35.04
N PRO A 257 -14.02 -7.35 36.37
CA PRO A 257 -13.61 -6.28 37.28
C PRO A 257 -12.17 -5.86 36.96
N ALA A 258 -11.95 -4.55 36.80
CA ALA A 258 -10.62 -3.99 36.63
C ALA A 258 -9.76 -4.40 37.83
N HIS A 259 -8.73 -5.22 37.59
CA HIS A 259 -7.69 -5.43 38.58
C HIS A 259 -6.99 -4.09 38.80
N PRO A 260 -7.00 -3.53 40.03
CA PRO A 260 -6.23 -2.33 40.29
C PRO A 260 -4.76 -2.67 40.04
N ALA A 261 -4.15 -1.96 39.10
CA ALA A 261 -2.73 -2.03 38.83
C ALA A 261 -1.99 -1.82 40.16
N VAL A 262 -1.35 -2.89 40.65
CA VAL A 262 -0.42 -2.81 41.77
C VAL A 262 0.70 -1.89 41.32
N ARG A 263 0.66 -0.64 41.79
CA ARG A 263 1.80 0.27 41.67
C ARG A 263 2.95 -0.39 42.43
N HIS A 264 3.92 -0.93 41.71
CA HIS A 264 5.23 -1.18 42.29
C HIS A 264 5.82 0.17 42.68
N ALA A 265 5.56 0.57 43.93
CA ALA A 265 6.31 1.62 44.58
C ALA A 265 7.76 1.13 44.67
N THR A 266 8.64 1.75 43.90
CA THR A 266 10.08 1.66 44.07
C THR A 266 10.42 2.11 45.49
N ALA A 267 10.56 1.14 46.40
CA ALA A 267 11.01 1.39 47.76
C ALA A 267 12.49 1.79 47.71
N HIS A 268 12.77 3.06 48.00
CA HIS A 268 14.10 3.51 48.37
C HIS A 268 14.56 2.74 49.63
N PRO A 269 15.75 2.12 49.63
CA PRO A 269 16.29 1.55 50.84
C PRO A 269 16.84 2.68 51.73
N SER A 270 16.14 2.96 52.83
CA SER A 270 16.65 3.80 53.91
C SER A 270 17.85 3.12 54.58
N PRO A 271 18.96 3.82 54.86
CA PRO A 271 20.11 3.22 55.52
C PRO A 271 19.81 2.90 57.00
N PRO A 272 20.36 1.80 57.55
CA PRO A 272 20.07 1.36 58.91
C PRO A 272 20.74 2.28 59.95
N HIS A 273 19.92 2.75 60.90
CA HIS A 273 20.36 3.40 62.13
C HIS A 273 21.29 2.48 62.95
N PRO A 274 22.46 2.93 63.42
CA PRO A 274 23.26 2.15 64.35
C PRO A 274 22.62 2.15 65.74
N ARG A 275 22.15 0.96 66.17
CA ARG A 275 21.72 0.68 67.54
C ARG A 275 22.91 0.83 68.49
N ARG A 276 22.80 1.82 69.37
CA ARG A 276 23.71 2.10 70.48
C ARG A 276 23.62 0.96 71.51
N HIS A 277 24.67 0.15 71.62
CA HIS A 277 24.87 -0.77 72.74
C HIS A 277 25.08 0.05 74.02
N GLN A 278 24.09 0.05 74.91
CA GLN A 278 24.22 0.61 76.24
C GLN A 278 24.29 -0.55 77.24
N ASP A 279 25.51 -1.02 77.50
CA ASP A 279 25.80 -1.92 78.61
C ASP A 279 25.56 -1.17 79.93
N ARG A 280 24.46 -1.52 80.61
CA ARG A 280 24.29 -1.27 82.04
C ARG A 280 23.82 -2.57 82.70
N ARG A 281 24.79 -3.36 83.15
CA ARG A 281 24.59 -4.39 84.18
C ARG A 281 24.30 -3.68 85.50
N GLY A 282 23.02 -3.64 85.90
CA GLY A 282 22.58 -3.35 87.27
C GLY A 282 22.06 -4.64 87.90
N VAL A 283 22.84 -5.19 88.82
CA VAL A 283 22.50 -6.39 89.60
C VAL A 283 21.39 -6.08 90.61
N ARG A 284 20.48 -7.04 90.76
CA ARG A 284 19.31 -7.06 91.65
C ARG A 284 19.70 -7.10 93.13
N THR A 285 18.93 -6.41 93.97
CA THR A 285 18.63 -6.81 95.36
C THR A 285 17.14 -6.61 95.64
N PRO A 286 16.43 -7.60 96.23
CA PRO A 286 15.10 -7.41 96.81
C PRO A 286 15.19 -7.05 98.31
N GLN A 287 14.18 -6.31 98.77
CA GLN A 287 13.92 -5.95 100.18
C GLN A 287 13.40 -7.13 101.02
N ASN A 288 13.52 -6.93 102.35
CA ASN A 288 12.99 -7.66 103.52
C ASN A 288 13.85 -8.85 103.98
N ARG A 289 14.30 -8.92 105.24
CA ARG A 289 13.70 -8.48 106.52
C ARG A 289 14.80 -8.24 107.55
#